data_AF-A0A2E0I026-F1
#
_entry.id   AF-A0A2E0I026-F1
#
_cell.length_a   1.000
_cell.length_b   1.000
_cell.length_c   1.000
_cell.angle_alpha   90.00
_cell.angle_beta   90.00
_cell.angle_gamma   90.00
#
_symmetry.space_group_name_H-M   'P 1'
#
loop_
_entity.id
_entity.type
_entity.pdbx_description
1 polymer ?
#
loop_
_entity_poly.entity_id
_entity_poly.type
_entity_poly.pdbx_seq_one_letter_code
_entity_poly.pdbx_strand_id
1 'polypeptide(L)'
;MLYFWKKEFKSFMKRILFLVLILILPACEPDDICSESTQTTSPLVITFFNIENISNTKTVPGLFAVGLDSEGNEVVIDGEIVSSRDKITLPLDVSQSQTQFKLYQNYSVTDGVVQGNPDTITITYNSESVYISRACGFKNVFTIQSFEIQSDLDQWMIVSSISINEVVNQNETNVEILH
;
A
#
# COMPACT_ATOMS: atom_id res chain seq x y z
N MET A 1 7.84 17.34 74.55
CA MET A 1 8.05 16.01 73.95
C MET A 1 7.22 15.78 72.68
N LEU A 2 5.95 16.19 72.61
CA LEU A 2 5.06 16.04 71.42
C LEU A 2 5.54 16.74 70.13
N TYR A 3 6.26 17.87 70.24
CA TYR A 3 6.74 18.63 69.07
C TYR A 3 7.88 17.94 68.31
N PHE A 4 8.69 17.12 68.98
CA PHE A 4 9.85 16.47 68.39
C PHE A 4 9.42 15.32 67.46
N TRP A 5 8.46 14.53 67.91
CA TRP A 5 7.89 13.40 67.16
C TRP A 5 7.16 13.85 65.88
N LYS A 6 6.46 14.99 65.92
CA LYS A 6 5.78 15.58 64.76
C LYS A 6 6.74 16.03 63.65
N LYS A 7 7.96 16.42 64.01
CA LYS A 7 9.00 16.90 63.07
C LYS A 7 9.68 15.72 62.36
N GLU A 8 9.99 14.67 63.12
CA GLU A 8 10.48 13.37 62.61
C GLU A 8 9.46 12.72 61.66
N PHE A 9 8.17 12.68 62.05
CA PHE A 9 7.10 12.11 61.23
C PHE A 9 6.91 12.87 59.90
N LYS A 10 7.02 14.21 59.93
CA LYS A 10 6.93 15.07 58.74
C LYS A 10 8.14 14.91 57.80
N SER A 11 9.33 14.65 58.35
CA SER A 11 10.54 14.32 57.59
C SER A 11 10.42 12.94 56.93
N PHE A 12 9.89 11.95 57.65
CA PHE A 12 9.65 10.60 57.16
C PHE A 12 8.62 10.57 56.02
N MET A 13 7.53 11.31 56.15
CA MET A 13 6.48 11.41 55.12
C MET A 13 6.97 12.10 53.83
N LYS A 14 7.91 13.06 53.92
CA LYS A 14 8.58 13.65 52.75
C LYS A 14 9.47 12.64 52.03
N ARG A 15 10.19 11.79 52.76
CA ARG A 15 11.04 10.73 52.17
C ARG A 15 10.21 9.67 51.46
N ILE A 16 9.05 9.30 52.03
CA ILE A 16 8.09 8.38 51.40
C ILE A 16 7.53 8.98 50.11
N LEU A 17 7.12 10.25 50.13
CA LEU A 17 6.60 10.92 48.94
C LEU A 17 7.65 10.99 47.81
N PHE A 18 8.91 11.24 48.16
CA PHE A 18 10.02 11.27 47.19
C PHE A 18 10.32 9.87 46.62
N LEU A 19 10.25 8.82 47.44
CA LEU A 19 10.38 7.42 46.99
C LEU A 19 9.24 7.01 46.06
N VAL A 20 8.00 7.39 46.39
CA VAL A 20 6.83 7.15 45.52
C VAL A 20 7.02 7.87 44.18
N LEU A 21 7.51 9.12 44.18
CA LEU A 21 7.76 9.89 42.96
C LEU A 21 8.82 9.22 42.05
N ILE A 22 9.87 8.63 42.61
CA ILE A 22 10.90 7.90 41.83
C ILE A 22 10.33 6.63 41.21
N LEU A 23 9.40 5.95 41.88
CA LEU A 23 8.77 4.72 41.39
C LEU A 23 7.82 4.93 40.20
N ILE A 24 7.35 6.16 39.97
CA ILE A 24 6.47 6.51 38.83
C ILE A 24 7.24 7.00 37.59
N LEU A 25 8.52 7.35 37.73
CA LEU A 25 9.38 7.78 36.60
C LEU A 25 9.58 6.73 35.51
N PRO A 26 9.67 5.40 35.78
CA PRO A 26 9.81 4.41 34.72
C PRO A 26 8.49 4.10 34.00
N ALA A 27 7.35 4.65 34.43
CA ALA A 27 6.05 4.44 33.78
C ALA A 27 5.87 5.28 32.49
N CYS A 28 6.84 6.14 32.16
CA CYS A 28 6.87 6.86 30.89
C CYS A 28 7.50 5.94 29.82
N GLU A 29 6.68 5.07 29.24
CA GLU A 29 7.04 4.34 28.01
C GLU A 29 7.03 5.33 26.84
N PRO A 30 8.03 5.32 25.94
CA PRO A 30 7.94 6.10 24.70
C PRO A 30 6.68 5.67 23.94
N ASP A 31 5.85 6.62 23.52
CA ASP A 31 4.70 6.31 22.68
C ASP A 31 5.18 5.61 21.40
N ASP A 32 4.89 4.32 21.27
CA ASP A 32 5.16 3.47 20.11
C ASP A 32 4.22 3.85 18.96
N ILE A 33 4.31 5.10 18.49
CA ILE A 33 3.55 5.63 17.36
C ILE A 33 4.45 5.73 16.11
N CYS A 34 3.93 5.30 14.98
CA CYS A 34 4.57 5.52 13.70
C CYS A 34 4.44 6.97 13.26
N SER A 35 5.54 7.55 12.77
CA SER A 35 5.47 8.81 12.02
C SER A 35 4.63 8.62 10.76
N GLU A 36 3.85 9.62 10.38
CA GLU A 36 3.16 9.68 9.09
C GLU A 36 4.14 9.69 7.90
N SER A 37 5.39 10.06 8.13
CA SER A 37 6.45 10.03 7.11
C SER A 37 7.06 8.63 6.92
N THR A 38 6.63 7.62 7.68
CA THR A 38 7.15 6.26 7.57
C THR A 38 6.69 5.65 6.25
N GLN A 39 7.62 5.25 5.37
CA GLN A 39 7.26 4.51 4.16
C GLN A 39 6.63 3.17 4.53
N THR A 40 5.38 2.98 4.13
CA THR A 40 4.67 1.71 4.19
C THR A 40 4.96 0.88 2.94
N THR A 41 4.37 -0.32 2.86
CA THR A 41 4.40 -1.15 1.65
C THR A 41 3.81 -0.35 0.47
N SER A 42 4.61 -0.13 -0.57
CA SER A 42 4.16 0.63 -1.75
C SER A 42 3.25 -0.21 -2.64
N PRO A 43 2.16 0.34 -3.19
CA PRO A 43 1.44 -0.30 -4.28
C PRO A 43 2.28 -0.26 -5.57
N LEU A 44 1.97 -1.17 -6.50
CA LEU A 44 2.49 -1.15 -7.87
C LEU A 44 1.92 0.06 -8.61
N VAL A 45 2.76 0.86 -9.26
CA VAL A 45 2.32 2.00 -10.06
C VAL A 45 2.41 1.67 -11.55
N ILE A 46 1.29 1.72 -12.24
CA ILE A 46 1.19 1.54 -13.68
C ILE A 46 0.84 2.87 -14.33
N THR A 47 1.61 3.29 -15.34
CA THR A 47 1.34 4.49 -16.14
C THR A 47 1.05 4.11 -17.59
N PHE A 48 0.03 4.74 -18.17
CA PHE A 48 -0.46 4.48 -19.51
C PHE A 48 0.05 5.53 -20.50
N PHE A 49 0.63 5.08 -21.61
CA PHE A 49 1.23 5.92 -22.65
C PHE A 49 0.56 5.72 -24.00
N ASN A 50 0.72 6.72 -24.86
CA ASN A 50 0.22 6.65 -26.23
C ASN A 50 1.08 5.72 -27.08
N ILE A 51 0.47 4.71 -27.70
CA ILE A 51 1.17 3.79 -28.61
C ILE A 51 1.80 4.47 -29.83
N GLU A 52 1.26 5.60 -30.28
CA GLU A 52 1.80 6.39 -31.39
C GLU A 52 2.95 7.31 -30.93
N ASN A 53 3.04 7.63 -29.64
CA ASN A 53 4.09 8.48 -29.08
C ASN A 53 4.34 8.18 -27.59
N ILE A 54 5.33 7.34 -27.33
CA ILE A 54 5.72 6.86 -25.99
C ILE A 54 6.23 7.97 -25.05
N SER A 55 6.51 9.18 -25.54
CA SER A 55 6.91 10.30 -24.67
C SER A 55 5.72 10.97 -23.97
N ASN A 56 4.49 10.67 -24.38
CA ASN A 56 3.29 11.27 -23.83
C ASN A 56 2.41 10.22 -23.14
N THR A 57 1.94 10.53 -21.93
CA THR A 57 0.91 9.73 -21.28
C THR A 57 -0.41 9.85 -22.04
N LYS A 58 -1.24 8.81 -21.96
CA LYS A 58 -2.57 8.77 -22.58
C LYS A 58 -3.59 8.33 -21.54
N THR A 59 -4.57 9.18 -21.29
CA THR A 59 -5.67 8.89 -20.36
C THR A 59 -6.48 7.68 -20.84
N VAL A 60 -6.68 6.71 -19.96
CA VAL A 60 -7.62 5.61 -20.17
C VAL A 60 -9.00 6.11 -19.73
N PRO A 61 -9.99 6.20 -20.63
CA PRO A 61 -11.32 6.68 -20.26
C PRO A 61 -12.04 5.67 -19.37
N GLY A 62 -12.70 6.14 -18.31
CA GLY A 62 -13.50 5.28 -17.42
C GLY A 62 -12.72 4.09 -16.85
N LEU A 63 -11.45 4.28 -16.50
CA LEU A 63 -10.60 3.22 -15.97
C LEU A 63 -11.14 2.72 -14.63
N PHE A 64 -11.24 1.41 -14.50
CA PHE A 64 -11.62 0.72 -13.27
C PHE A 64 -10.86 -0.61 -13.16
N ALA A 65 -10.38 -0.95 -11.97
CA ALA A 65 -9.68 -2.20 -11.73
C ALA A 65 -10.35 -3.06 -10.65
N VAL A 66 -10.23 -4.38 -10.81
CA VAL A 66 -10.58 -5.37 -9.79
C VAL A 66 -9.44 -6.39 -9.67
N GLY A 67 -9.23 -6.91 -8.46
CA GLY A 67 -8.34 -8.05 -8.24
C GLY A 67 -9.02 -9.35 -8.70
N LEU A 68 -8.22 -10.37 -8.96
CA LEU A 68 -8.72 -11.73 -9.20
C LEU A 68 -8.15 -12.68 -8.15
N ASP A 69 -9.02 -13.50 -7.54
CA ASP A 69 -8.59 -14.58 -6.65
C ASP A 69 -8.03 -15.78 -7.45
N SER A 70 -7.60 -16.83 -6.74
CA SER A 70 -7.05 -18.05 -7.36
C SER A 70 -8.05 -18.83 -8.23
N GLU A 71 -9.35 -18.57 -8.07
CA GLU A 71 -10.44 -19.17 -8.84
C GLU A 71 -10.88 -18.27 -10.01
N GLY A 72 -10.30 -17.06 -10.13
CA GLY A 72 -10.64 -16.07 -11.13
C GLY A 72 -11.87 -15.22 -10.81
N ASN A 73 -12.36 -15.25 -9.56
CA ASN A 73 -13.45 -14.38 -9.13
C ASN A 73 -12.95 -12.96 -8.87
N GLU A 74 -13.79 -11.97 -9.16
CA GLU A 74 -13.47 -10.56 -8.95
C GLU A 74 -13.48 -10.20 -7.46
N VAL A 75 -12.40 -9.57 -7.02
CA VAL A 75 -12.22 -9.06 -5.66
C VAL A 75 -12.10 -7.55 -5.72
N VAL A 76 -12.86 -6.86 -4.86
CA VAL A 76 -12.83 -5.41 -4.78
C VAL A 76 -11.47 -4.94 -4.26
N ILE A 77 -10.89 -3.96 -4.96
CA ILE A 77 -9.71 -3.24 -4.49
C ILE A 77 -10.20 -2.08 -3.61
N ASP A 78 -9.69 -2.00 -2.38
CA ASP A 78 -10.09 -0.94 -1.47
C ASP A 78 -9.71 0.45 -2.01
N GLY A 79 -10.66 1.39 -1.97
CA GLY A 79 -10.49 2.74 -2.49
C GLY A 79 -10.49 2.90 -4.02
N GLU A 80 -10.62 1.83 -4.79
CA GLU A 80 -10.65 1.90 -6.26
C GLU A 80 -11.98 2.45 -6.78
N ILE A 81 -11.90 3.39 -7.72
CA ILE A 81 -13.06 4.09 -8.29
C ILE A 81 -12.97 4.20 -9.80
N VAL A 82 -14.13 4.23 -10.45
CA VAL A 82 -14.24 4.50 -11.89
C VAL A 82 -13.82 5.94 -12.15
N SER A 83 -12.72 6.13 -12.87
CA SER A 83 -12.26 7.48 -13.25
C SER A 83 -11.34 7.46 -14.46
N SER A 84 -11.40 8.50 -15.29
CA SER A 84 -10.49 8.64 -16.43
C SER A 84 -9.14 9.18 -15.97
N ARG A 85 -8.09 8.35 -16.09
CA ARG A 85 -6.74 8.66 -15.64
C ARG A 85 -5.68 7.95 -16.47
N ASP A 86 -4.45 8.44 -16.42
CA ASP A 86 -3.28 7.88 -17.12
C ASP A 86 -2.34 7.12 -16.17
N LYS A 87 -2.70 7.01 -14.89
CA LYS A 87 -1.95 6.28 -13.86
C LYS A 87 -2.90 5.55 -12.93
N ILE A 88 -2.52 4.34 -12.52
CA ILE A 88 -3.25 3.54 -11.53
C ILE A 88 -2.26 2.90 -10.55
N THR A 89 -2.69 2.76 -9.30
CA THR A 89 -1.94 2.08 -8.25
C THR A 89 -2.67 0.80 -7.84
N LEU A 90 -1.97 -0.33 -7.84
CA LEU A 90 -2.56 -1.64 -7.55
C LEU A 90 -1.83 -2.32 -6.38
N PRO A 91 -2.54 -2.80 -5.35
CA PRO A 91 -1.90 -3.45 -4.20
C PRO A 91 -1.51 -4.90 -4.51
N LEU A 92 -0.22 -5.24 -4.40
CA LEU A 92 0.24 -6.62 -4.58
C LEU A 92 -0.01 -7.45 -3.31
N ASP A 93 -0.36 -8.72 -3.47
CA ASP A 93 -0.59 -9.64 -2.36
C ASP A 93 0.74 -10.08 -1.73
N VAL A 94 0.91 -9.78 -0.44
CA VAL A 94 2.11 -10.11 0.35
C VAL A 94 2.29 -11.61 0.60
N SER A 95 1.22 -12.39 0.47
CA SER A 95 1.17 -13.83 0.75
C SER A 95 1.38 -14.72 -0.48
N GLN A 96 1.40 -14.11 -1.68
CA GLN A 96 1.53 -14.80 -2.95
C GLN A 96 2.78 -14.32 -3.71
N SER A 97 3.24 -15.13 -4.66
CA SER A 97 4.29 -14.74 -5.62
C SER A 97 3.72 -14.16 -6.92
N GLN A 98 2.39 -14.08 -7.02
CA GLN A 98 1.68 -13.63 -8.20
C GLN A 98 0.37 -12.96 -7.79
N THR A 99 0.03 -11.84 -8.43
CA THR A 99 -1.28 -11.19 -8.32
C THR A 99 -1.83 -10.96 -9.73
N GLN A 100 -3.15 -11.11 -9.88
CA GLN A 100 -3.86 -10.83 -11.13
C GLN A 100 -4.87 -9.71 -10.94
N PHE A 101 -5.02 -8.87 -11.95
CA PHE A 101 -6.01 -7.81 -11.99
C PHE A 101 -6.71 -7.78 -13.33
N LYS A 102 -7.97 -7.37 -13.32
CA LYS A 102 -8.74 -7.06 -14.52
C LYS A 102 -8.97 -5.56 -14.57
N LEU A 103 -8.52 -4.93 -15.64
CA LEU A 103 -8.61 -3.49 -15.86
C LEU A 103 -9.57 -3.21 -17.02
N TYR A 104 -10.56 -2.37 -16.76
CA TYR A 104 -11.59 -2.00 -17.71
C TYR A 104 -11.29 -0.65 -18.33
N GLN A 105 -11.39 -0.56 -19.65
CA GLN A 105 -11.54 0.70 -20.37
C GLN A 105 -13.05 0.98 -20.58
N ASN A 106 -13.47 2.22 -20.38
CA ASN A 106 -14.87 2.68 -20.48
C ASN A 106 -15.84 1.92 -19.54
N TYR A 107 -15.41 1.65 -18.31
CA TYR A 107 -16.25 0.93 -17.35
C TYR A 107 -17.56 1.69 -17.05
N SER A 108 -18.67 0.97 -17.10
CA SER A 108 -19.95 1.45 -16.57
C SER A 108 -20.87 0.27 -16.23
N VAL A 109 -21.92 0.53 -15.46
CA VAL A 109 -22.95 -0.47 -15.15
C VAL A 109 -24.29 0.09 -15.61
N THR A 110 -24.93 -0.60 -16.56
CA THR A 110 -26.26 -0.24 -17.08
C THR A 110 -27.20 -1.42 -16.87
N ASP A 111 -28.32 -1.19 -16.18
CA ASP A 111 -29.31 -2.24 -15.85
C ASP A 111 -28.72 -3.49 -15.17
N GLY A 112 -27.68 -3.29 -14.34
CA GLY A 112 -26.97 -4.37 -13.64
C GLY A 112 -25.99 -5.15 -14.51
N VAL A 113 -25.79 -4.75 -15.77
CA VAL A 113 -24.82 -5.35 -16.68
C VAL A 113 -23.57 -4.49 -16.74
N VAL A 114 -22.42 -5.10 -16.46
CA VAL A 114 -21.11 -4.47 -16.63
C VAL A 114 -20.85 -4.23 -18.11
N GLN A 115 -20.47 -3.00 -18.44
CA GLN A 115 -20.02 -2.54 -19.75
C GLN A 115 -18.56 -2.09 -19.65
N GLY A 116 -17.91 -1.98 -20.81
CA GLY A 116 -16.50 -1.64 -20.92
C GLY A 116 -15.67 -2.81 -21.42
N ASN A 117 -14.44 -2.54 -21.80
CA ASN A 117 -13.52 -3.51 -22.35
C ASN A 117 -12.50 -3.97 -21.28
N PRO A 118 -12.57 -5.23 -20.80
CA PRO A 118 -11.66 -5.75 -19.80
C PRO A 118 -10.43 -6.41 -20.40
N ASP A 119 -9.25 -6.00 -19.92
CA ASP A 119 -8.01 -6.71 -20.15
C ASP A 119 -7.47 -7.23 -18.81
N THR A 120 -6.89 -8.42 -18.79
CA THR A 120 -6.34 -9.03 -17.56
C THR A 120 -4.82 -8.95 -17.56
N ILE A 121 -4.24 -8.55 -16.43
CA ILE A 121 -2.80 -8.52 -16.21
C ILE A 121 -2.40 -9.49 -15.10
N THR A 122 -1.24 -10.10 -15.27
CA THR A 122 -0.59 -10.98 -14.32
C THR A 122 0.76 -10.40 -13.95
N ILE A 123 1.01 -10.24 -12.66
CA ILE A 123 2.29 -9.75 -12.14
C ILE A 123 2.89 -10.85 -11.27
N THR A 124 4.08 -11.31 -11.62
CA THR A 124 4.87 -12.25 -10.82
C THR A 124 5.99 -11.49 -10.14
N TYR A 125 6.19 -11.70 -8.83
CA TYR A 125 7.15 -10.95 -8.04
C TYR A 125 7.70 -11.77 -6.87
N ASN A 126 8.86 -11.34 -6.38
CA ASN A 126 9.37 -11.75 -5.07
C ASN A 126 8.95 -10.72 -4.02
N SER A 127 8.64 -11.17 -2.81
CA SER A 127 8.27 -10.32 -1.67
C SER A 127 9.30 -10.50 -0.57
N GLU A 128 9.88 -9.40 -0.09
CA GLU A 128 10.79 -9.37 1.05
C GLU A 128 10.21 -8.50 2.17
N SER A 129 10.13 -9.06 3.37
CA SER A 129 9.67 -8.32 4.55
C SER A 129 10.83 -7.61 5.23
N VAL A 130 10.75 -6.28 5.30
CA VAL A 130 11.76 -5.41 5.89
C VAL A 130 11.24 -4.82 7.19
N TYR A 131 11.94 -5.11 8.29
CA TYR A 131 11.64 -4.54 9.60
C TYR A 131 11.91 -3.03 9.62
N ILE A 132 10.95 -2.25 10.11
CA ILE A 132 11.05 -0.80 10.24
C ILE A 132 11.39 -0.41 11.67
N SER A 133 10.50 -0.73 12.61
CA SER A 133 10.67 -0.41 14.04
C SER A 133 9.67 -1.21 14.89
N ARG A 134 9.79 -1.12 16.22
CA ARG A 134 8.85 -1.78 17.13
C ARG A 134 7.42 -1.25 16.90
N ALA A 135 7.29 0.07 16.79
CA ALA A 135 6.02 0.75 16.57
C ALA A 135 5.42 0.44 15.19
N CYS A 136 6.27 0.27 14.16
CA CYS A 136 5.82 0.19 12.75
C CYS A 136 5.88 -1.19 12.13
N GLY A 137 6.40 -2.18 12.87
CA GLY A 137 6.50 -3.55 12.40
C GLY A 137 7.33 -3.65 11.13
N PHE A 138 6.76 -4.30 10.12
CA PHE A 138 7.41 -4.63 8.86
C PHE A 138 6.68 -3.99 7.68
N LYS A 139 7.43 -3.63 6.64
CA LYS A 139 6.88 -3.37 5.31
C LYS A 139 7.31 -4.47 4.36
N ASN A 140 6.60 -4.64 3.25
CA ASN A 140 7.04 -5.51 2.17
C ASN A 140 7.64 -4.68 1.04
N VAL A 141 8.72 -5.21 0.46
CA VAL A 141 9.34 -4.73 -0.77
C VAL A 141 9.11 -5.79 -1.82
N PHE A 142 8.57 -5.39 -2.96
CA PHE A 142 8.34 -6.31 -4.07
C PHE A 142 9.36 -6.08 -5.18
N THR A 143 9.85 -7.18 -5.75
CA THR A 143 10.70 -7.16 -6.95
C THR A 143 9.99 -7.90 -8.07
N ILE A 144 9.50 -7.15 -9.07
CA ILE A 144 8.79 -7.66 -10.24
C ILE A 144 9.72 -8.58 -11.04
N GLN A 145 9.26 -9.81 -11.27
CA GLN A 145 9.93 -10.83 -12.10
C GLN A 145 9.35 -10.84 -13.50
N SER A 146 8.02 -10.80 -13.62
CA SER A 146 7.33 -10.70 -14.91
C SER A 146 6.06 -9.87 -14.80
N PHE A 147 5.67 -9.30 -15.93
CA PHE A 147 4.41 -8.61 -16.13
C PHE A 147 3.84 -9.07 -17.47
N GLU A 148 2.63 -9.61 -17.45
CA GLU A 148 2.01 -10.23 -18.61
C GLU A 148 0.59 -9.70 -18.79
N ILE A 149 0.28 -9.24 -20.00
CA ILE A 149 -1.09 -8.94 -20.42
C ILE A 149 -1.65 -10.23 -21.03
N GLN A 150 -2.77 -10.71 -20.50
CA GLN A 150 -3.45 -11.89 -21.03
C GLN A 150 -4.03 -11.58 -22.41
N SER A 151 -3.74 -12.43 -23.38
CA SER A 151 -4.29 -12.27 -24.73
C SER A 151 -5.80 -12.54 -24.76
N ASP A 152 -6.53 -11.64 -25.39
CA ASP A 152 -7.94 -11.80 -25.73
C ASP A 152 -8.24 -11.32 -27.17
N LEU A 153 -9.51 -11.21 -27.52
CA LEU A 153 -9.98 -10.87 -28.87
C LEU A 153 -10.07 -9.36 -29.14
N ASP A 154 -10.09 -8.53 -28.09
CA ASP A 154 -10.33 -7.08 -28.18
C ASP A 154 -9.42 -6.32 -27.19
N GLN A 155 -8.15 -6.69 -27.16
CA GLN A 155 -7.20 -6.19 -26.15
C GLN A 155 -6.93 -4.69 -26.35
N TRP A 156 -7.15 -3.87 -25.32
CA TRP A 156 -6.87 -2.43 -25.38
C TRP A 156 -5.47 -2.05 -24.87
N MET A 157 -4.89 -2.85 -23.98
CA MET A 157 -3.49 -2.73 -23.52
C MET A 157 -2.58 -3.50 -24.47
N ILE A 158 -1.74 -2.84 -25.26
CA ILE A 158 -1.04 -3.53 -26.37
C ILE A 158 0.36 -4.01 -25.99
N VAL A 159 1.14 -3.15 -25.34
CA VAL A 159 2.53 -3.43 -24.99
C VAL A 159 2.78 -3.01 -23.55
N SER A 160 3.42 -3.87 -22.77
CA SER A 160 3.89 -3.54 -21.42
C SER A 160 5.42 -3.59 -21.33
N SER A 161 5.99 -2.71 -20.52
CA SER A 161 7.40 -2.75 -20.13
C SER A 161 7.58 -2.41 -18.66
N ILE A 162 8.49 -3.14 -18.01
CA ILE A 162 8.89 -2.85 -16.63
C ILE A 162 9.93 -1.74 -16.67
N SER A 163 9.60 -0.57 -16.11
CA SER A 163 10.47 0.61 -16.02
C SER A 163 11.33 0.53 -14.76
N ILE A 164 10.70 0.22 -13.61
CA ILE A 164 11.36 0.00 -12.32
C ILE A 164 10.80 -1.29 -11.72
N ASN A 165 11.68 -2.28 -11.53
CA ASN A 165 11.30 -3.59 -11.01
C ASN A 165 11.06 -3.60 -9.49
N GLU A 166 11.70 -2.71 -8.72
CA GLU A 166 11.50 -2.58 -7.28
C GLU A 166 10.30 -1.68 -6.94
N VAL A 167 9.31 -2.21 -6.25
CA VAL A 167 8.11 -1.48 -5.82
C VAL A 167 8.31 -0.97 -4.40
N VAL A 168 8.95 0.20 -4.29
CA VAL A 168 9.29 0.83 -3.00
C VAL A 168 8.78 2.26 -2.86
N ASN A 169 8.37 2.90 -3.97
CA ASN A 169 7.96 4.30 -4.00
C ASN A 169 6.71 4.49 -4.86
N GLN A 170 5.61 4.92 -4.24
CA GLN A 170 4.32 5.15 -4.90
C GLN A 170 4.30 6.32 -5.91
N ASN A 171 5.38 7.11 -5.97
CA ASN A 171 5.50 8.21 -6.93
C ASN A 171 6.22 7.81 -8.22
N GLU A 172 6.88 6.65 -8.24
CA GLU A 172 7.66 6.15 -9.36
C GLU A 172 6.83 5.18 -10.20
N THR A 173 6.96 5.25 -11.52
CA THR A 173 6.28 4.30 -12.42
C THR A 173 7.05 2.99 -12.43
N ASN A 174 6.38 1.90 -12.04
CA ASN A 174 6.97 0.57 -12.11
C ASN A 174 6.76 -0.07 -13.49
N VAL A 175 5.55 0.07 -14.03
CA VAL A 175 5.17 -0.54 -15.31
C VAL A 175 4.57 0.52 -16.22
N GLU A 176 4.98 0.48 -17.48
CA GLU A 176 4.47 1.32 -18.55
C GLU A 176 3.63 0.44 -19.48
N ILE A 177 2.44 0.93 -19.86
CA ILE A 177 1.54 0.24 -20.78
C ILE A 177 1.20 1.17 -21.93
N LEU A 178 1.38 0.71 -23.17
CA LEU A 178 1.00 1.42 -24.38
C LEU A 178 -0.42 1.03 -24.81
N HIS A 179 -1.25 2.03 -25.08
CA HIS A 179 -2.60 1.89 -25.65
C HIS A 179 -2.96 3.00 -26.64
#